data_AF-A0A0A4ADC5-F1
#
_entry.id   AF-A0A0A4ADC5-F1
#
_cell.length_a   1.000
_cell.length_b   1.000
_cell.length_c   1.000
_cell.angle_alpha   90.00
_cell.angle_beta   90.00
_cell.angle_gamma   90.00
#
_symmetry.space_group_name_H-M   'P 1'
#
loop_
_entity.id
_entity.type
_entity.pdbx_description
1 polymer ?
#
loop_
_entity_poly.entity_id
_entity_poly.type
_entity_poly.pdbx_seq_one_letter_code
_entity_poly.pdbx_strand_id
1 'polypeptide(L)'
;MTTQIVVEKLGKAYRQYKNNYSKLKTIIFASKNPDNFKRKWVIKDVSFSIGPGEAVGIIGINGAGKSTLLKLITGTVSSTEGSIKLQGRVAALLELGMGFHPDFTGRQNIYMAGQLIGLSVNEINRNIKQIIEFSEIEEYIDQPVRVYSSGMQVRLAFSVATAIRPDILIIDEALSVGDAYFQHKSFERIRKFKELGTTLLLVSHDKQAIQSICDRAILISGGAKVMEGTPEEVLDHYNALIADTSPRKTPPVKVVDPVVSENKKDKNKVQLTSGTGEVELINIALTDDEDRQIEVVKVGQTVVLKLTVLAHEVLKELVIGYVIKDRYGREIFGTNTHYFNKTLLDVQKDEQISYEFKFPANIGEGNYSVSIAAHMGSSHVVKNFLWKDVAIVFNVINADYETFIGSSWIPPIIECSR
;
A
#
# COMPACT_ATOMS: atom_id res chain seq x y z
N MET A 1 -20.39 6.14 -20.17
CA MET A 1 -19.27 6.26 -19.22
C MET A 1 -17.99 6.04 -20.01
N THR A 2 -17.15 7.06 -20.16
CA THR A 2 -15.93 6.99 -20.96
C THR A 2 -14.82 6.40 -20.10
N THR A 3 -14.48 5.12 -20.26
CA THR A 3 -13.41 4.45 -19.50
C THR A 3 -12.06 4.74 -20.13
N GLN A 4 -11.04 5.04 -19.33
CA GLN A 4 -9.72 5.46 -19.83
C GLN A 4 -8.76 4.28 -20.02
N ILE A 5 -8.88 3.25 -19.18
CA ILE A 5 -8.18 1.98 -19.32
C ILE A 5 -9.23 0.87 -19.30
N VAL A 6 -9.21 -0.02 -20.28
CA VAL A 6 -10.08 -1.21 -20.31
C VAL A 6 -9.23 -2.43 -20.60
N VAL A 7 -9.29 -3.41 -19.70
CA VAL A 7 -8.61 -4.69 -19.80
C VAL A 7 -9.68 -5.78 -19.84
N GLU A 8 -9.72 -6.55 -20.92
CA GLU A 8 -10.73 -7.59 -21.15
C GLU A 8 -10.09 -8.96 -21.36
N LYS A 9 -10.39 -9.89 -20.45
CA LYS A 9 -9.97 -11.30 -20.49
C LYS A 9 -8.48 -11.49 -20.80
N LEU A 10 -7.66 -10.63 -20.20
CA LEU A 10 -6.25 -10.55 -20.52
C LEU A 10 -5.52 -11.82 -20.07
N GLY A 11 -4.75 -12.39 -20.98
CA GLY A 11 -3.94 -13.58 -20.74
C GLY A 11 -2.54 -13.44 -21.32
N LYS A 12 -1.53 -13.85 -20.55
CA LYS A 12 -0.14 -13.94 -21.00
C LYS A 12 0.48 -15.27 -20.58
N ALA A 13 0.89 -16.04 -21.59
CA ALA A 13 1.67 -17.25 -21.43
C ALA A 13 3.05 -17.13 -22.06
N TYR A 14 4.05 -17.69 -21.38
CA TYR A 14 5.39 -17.89 -21.94
C TYR A 14 5.58 -19.35 -22.33
N ARG A 15 6.25 -19.56 -23.46
CA ARG A 15 6.60 -20.91 -23.92
C ARG A 15 7.82 -21.40 -23.15
N GLN A 16 7.64 -22.48 -22.38
CA GLN A 16 8.72 -23.20 -21.75
C GLN A 16 9.09 -24.41 -22.58
N TYR A 17 10.33 -24.41 -23.05
CA TYR A 17 10.96 -25.51 -23.78
C TYR A 17 11.76 -26.36 -22.79
N LYS A 18 11.79 -27.69 -22.97
CA LYS A 18 12.59 -28.56 -22.11
C LYS A 18 14.08 -28.26 -22.26
N ASN A 19 14.57 -28.21 -23.50
CA ASN A 19 15.99 -27.99 -23.84
C ASN A 19 16.13 -27.09 -25.09
N ASN A 20 17.27 -26.45 -25.31
CA ASN A 20 17.53 -25.59 -26.49
C ASN A 20 17.30 -26.30 -27.83
N TYR A 21 17.56 -27.62 -27.90
CA TYR A 21 17.30 -28.44 -29.08
C TYR A 21 15.80 -28.51 -29.45
N SER A 22 14.91 -28.50 -28.45
CA SER A 22 13.46 -28.49 -28.68
C SER A 22 12.96 -27.15 -29.24
N LYS A 23 13.61 -26.04 -28.86
CA LYS A 23 13.38 -24.72 -29.44
C LYS A 23 13.78 -24.68 -30.91
N LEU A 24 14.97 -25.19 -31.25
CA LEU A 24 15.46 -25.30 -32.63
C LEU A 24 14.56 -26.19 -33.49
N LYS A 25 14.15 -27.37 -33.00
CA LYS A 25 13.21 -28.24 -33.72
C LYS A 25 11.87 -27.55 -33.99
N THR A 26 11.36 -26.76 -33.05
CA THR A 26 10.09 -26.02 -33.24
C THR A 26 10.19 -24.98 -34.35
N ILE A 27 11.33 -24.27 -34.44
CA ILE A 27 11.59 -23.26 -35.47
C ILE A 27 11.80 -23.92 -36.85
N ILE A 28 12.66 -24.94 -36.92
CA ILE A 28 13.10 -25.58 -38.17
C ILE A 28 11.97 -26.41 -38.80
N PHE A 29 11.24 -27.19 -38.01
CA PHE A 29 10.22 -28.08 -38.55
C PHE A 29 8.85 -27.42 -38.68
N ALA A 30 8.73 -26.10 -38.43
CA ALA A 30 7.47 -25.34 -38.37
C ALA A 30 6.35 -26.14 -37.68
N SER A 31 6.73 -26.94 -36.68
CA SER A 31 5.96 -28.11 -36.32
C SER A 31 4.75 -27.65 -35.52
N LYS A 32 3.55 -27.87 -36.08
CA LYS A 32 2.26 -27.66 -35.43
C LYS A 32 2.03 -28.56 -34.22
N ASN A 33 3.01 -29.35 -33.77
CA ASN A 33 2.86 -30.20 -32.59
C ASN A 33 2.82 -29.37 -31.30
N PRO A 34 1.67 -29.30 -30.60
CA PRO A 34 1.50 -28.51 -29.38
C PRO A 34 2.32 -29.04 -28.19
N ASP A 35 2.87 -30.26 -28.27
CA ASP A 35 3.59 -30.92 -27.18
C ASP A 35 5.07 -30.50 -27.02
N ASN A 36 5.62 -29.70 -27.95
CA ASN A 36 7.03 -29.30 -27.91
C ASN A 36 7.33 -28.17 -26.91
N PHE A 37 6.30 -27.50 -26.37
CA PHE A 37 6.46 -26.48 -25.34
C PHE A 37 5.27 -26.48 -24.38
N LYS A 38 5.53 -26.28 -23.09
CA LYS A 38 4.47 -26.01 -22.11
C LYS A 38 4.20 -24.51 -22.04
N ARG A 39 2.92 -24.12 -21.98
CA ARG A 39 2.53 -22.73 -21.73
C ARG A 39 2.53 -22.50 -20.22
N LYS A 40 3.44 -21.66 -19.73
CA LYS A 40 3.38 -21.15 -18.36
C LYS A 40 2.61 -19.84 -18.37
N TRP A 41 1.40 -19.87 -17.83
CA TRP A 41 0.56 -18.69 -17.66
C TRP A 41 1.10 -17.84 -16.51
N VAL A 42 1.32 -16.56 -16.77
CA VAL A 42 1.74 -15.57 -15.76
C VAL A 42 0.58 -14.65 -15.41
N ILE A 43 -0.25 -14.32 -16.39
CA ILE A 43 -1.54 -13.64 -16.21
C ILE A 43 -2.59 -14.46 -16.96
N LYS A 44 -3.77 -14.66 -16.39
CA LYS A 44 -4.87 -15.37 -17.02
C LYS A 44 -6.23 -14.81 -16.58
N ASP A 45 -7.07 -14.53 -17.57
CA ASP A 45 -8.46 -14.09 -17.40
C ASP A 45 -8.63 -12.86 -16.50
N VAL A 46 -7.73 -11.88 -16.64
CA VAL A 46 -7.82 -10.62 -15.88
C VAL A 46 -8.68 -9.62 -16.65
N SER A 47 -9.75 -9.14 -16.00
CA SER A 47 -10.63 -8.10 -16.55
C SER A 47 -10.91 -7.00 -15.53
N PHE A 48 -10.72 -5.74 -15.93
CA PHE A 48 -11.07 -4.56 -15.14
C PHE A 48 -11.08 -3.32 -16.05
N SER A 49 -11.73 -2.26 -15.60
CA SER A 49 -11.74 -0.96 -16.28
C SER A 49 -11.41 0.13 -15.29
N ILE A 50 -10.77 1.22 -15.73
CA ILE A 50 -10.44 2.38 -14.90
C ILE A 50 -11.05 3.62 -15.54
N GLY A 51 -11.81 4.37 -14.74
CA GLY A 51 -12.44 5.62 -15.15
C GLY A 51 -11.48 6.81 -15.20
N PRO A 52 -11.84 7.92 -15.86
CA PRO A 52 -11.03 9.14 -15.88
C PRO A 52 -10.93 9.77 -14.50
N GLY A 53 -9.72 10.15 -14.09
CA GLY A 53 -9.43 10.72 -12.77
C GLY A 53 -9.44 9.70 -11.62
N GLU A 54 -9.71 8.43 -11.90
CA GLU A 54 -9.73 7.38 -10.89
C GLU A 54 -8.30 6.91 -10.58
N ALA A 55 -8.01 6.68 -9.30
CA ALA A 55 -6.77 6.11 -8.83
C ALA A 55 -6.96 4.66 -8.37
N VAL A 56 -6.28 3.73 -9.00
CA VAL A 56 -6.41 2.28 -8.73
C VAL A 56 -5.08 1.69 -8.30
N GLY A 57 -5.09 0.98 -7.17
CA GLY A 57 -3.96 0.21 -6.66
C GLY A 57 -3.95 -1.21 -7.21
N ILE A 58 -2.81 -1.74 -7.65
CA ILE A 58 -2.61 -3.17 -7.92
C ILE A 58 -1.73 -3.76 -6.83
N ILE A 59 -2.32 -4.66 -6.04
CA ILE A 59 -1.69 -5.33 -4.90
C ILE A 59 -1.54 -6.82 -5.22
N GLY A 60 -0.54 -7.47 -4.63
CA GLY A 60 -0.34 -8.91 -4.76
C GLY A 60 1.06 -9.32 -4.34
N ILE A 61 1.25 -10.61 -4.09
CA ILE A 61 2.55 -11.14 -3.67
C ILE A 61 3.60 -11.02 -4.79
N ASN A 62 4.87 -11.20 -4.43
CA ASN A 62 5.94 -11.30 -5.42
C ASN A 62 5.70 -12.50 -6.33
N GLY A 63 5.87 -12.29 -7.64
CA GLY A 63 5.56 -13.32 -8.65
C GLY A 63 4.09 -13.47 -9.03
N ALA A 64 3.16 -12.67 -8.46
CA ALA A 64 1.74 -12.72 -8.83
C ALA A 64 1.44 -12.26 -10.27
N GLY A 65 2.40 -11.63 -10.95
CA GLY A 65 2.26 -11.17 -12.34
C GLY A 65 2.08 -9.65 -12.50
N LYS A 66 2.14 -8.84 -11.44
CA LYS A 66 1.95 -7.38 -11.45
C LYS A 66 2.81 -6.65 -12.51
N SER A 67 4.13 -6.87 -12.52
CA SER A 67 5.02 -6.24 -13.51
C SER A 67 4.73 -6.72 -14.94
N THR A 68 4.26 -7.97 -15.11
CA THR A 68 3.81 -8.46 -16.42
C THR A 68 2.51 -7.78 -16.85
N LEU A 69 1.56 -7.58 -15.93
CA LEU A 69 0.34 -6.83 -16.17
C LEU A 69 0.65 -5.39 -16.60
N LEU A 70 1.57 -4.71 -15.90
CA LEU A 70 2.02 -3.38 -16.28
C LEU A 70 2.63 -3.35 -17.69
N LYS A 71 3.54 -4.27 -18.01
CA LYS A 71 4.15 -4.40 -19.35
C LYS A 71 3.13 -4.69 -20.45
N LEU A 72 2.05 -5.40 -20.13
CA LEU A 72 0.94 -5.62 -21.06
C LEU A 72 0.15 -4.33 -21.27
N ILE A 73 -0.17 -3.61 -20.19
CA ILE A 73 -0.90 -2.34 -20.23
C ILE A 73 -0.13 -1.29 -21.02
N THR A 74 1.18 -1.15 -20.79
CA THR A 74 2.03 -0.20 -21.52
C THR A 74 2.38 -0.64 -22.94
N GLY A 75 2.00 -1.85 -23.36
CA GLY A 75 2.29 -2.38 -24.68
C GLY A 75 3.75 -2.80 -24.90
N THR A 76 4.60 -2.79 -23.86
CA THR A 76 5.99 -3.29 -23.94
C THR A 76 6.03 -4.79 -24.21
N VAL A 77 4.97 -5.52 -23.84
CA VAL A 77 4.79 -6.93 -24.13
C VAL A 77 3.38 -7.14 -24.70
N SER A 78 3.25 -7.91 -25.78
CA SER A 78 1.93 -8.26 -26.33
C SER A 78 1.24 -9.34 -25.50
N SER A 79 -0.08 -9.26 -25.40
CA SER A 79 -0.91 -10.30 -24.81
C SER A 79 -0.86 -11.60 -25.62
N THR A 80 -1.13 -12.73 -24.96
CA THR A 80 -1.41 -14.00 -25.64
C THR A 80 -2.88 -14.08 -26.01
N GLU A 81 -3.75 -13.61 -25.11
CA GLU A 81 -5.20 -13.59 -25.24
C GLU A 81 -5.77 -12.30 -24.61
N GLY A 82 -6.99 -11.94 -24.98
CA GLY A 82 -7.65 -10.73 -24.51
C GLY A 82 -7.18 -9.44 -25.17
N SER A 83 -7.71 -8.32 -24.72
CA SER A 83 -7.42 -7.00 -25.29
C SER A 83 -7.24 -5.92 -24.22
N ILE A 84 -6.50 -4.88 -24.58
CA ILE A 84 -6.28 -3.69 -23.76
C ILE A 84 -6.60 -2.47 -24.62
N LYS A 85 -7.40 -1.55 -24.08
CA LYS A 85 -7.71 -0.26 -24.70
C LYS A 85 -7.28 0.86 -23.75
N LEU A 86 -6.54 1.82 -24.28
CA LEU A 86 -6.05 2.99 -23.56
C LEU A 86 -6.46 4.25 -24.34
N GLN A 87 -6.91 5.28 -23.61
CA GLN A 87 -7.27 6.56 -24.20
C GLN A 87 -6.52 7.71 -23.52
N GLY A 88 -5.70 8.42 -24.32
CA GLY A 88 -4.89 9.55 -23.86
C GLY A 88 -3.40 9.23 -23.78
N ARG A 89 -2.60 10.23 -23.38
CA ARG A 89 -1.16 10.13 -23.19
C ARG A 89 -0.84 9.39 -21.90
N VAL A 90 -0.11 8.28 -22.03
CA VAL A 90 0.35 7.45 -20.91
C VAL A 90 1.77 7.85 -20.53
N ALA A 91 1.98 8.22 -19.27
CA ALA A 91 3.31 8.26 -18.67
C ALA A 91 3.47 7.04 -17.77
N ALA A 92 4.42 6.16 -18.08
CA ALA A 92 4.66 4.94 -17.31
C ALA A 92 6.08 4.92 -16.76
N LEU A 93 6.19 4.81 -15.44
CA LEU A 93 7.44 4.67 -14.71
C LEU A 93 7.60 3.21 -14.30
N LEU A 94 7.91 2.36 -15.29
CA LEU A 94 8.17 0.94 -15.09
C LEU A 94 9.67 0.70 -15.02
N GLU A 95 10.12 -0.13 -14.07
CA GLU A 95 11.48 -0.71 -14.02
C GLU A 95 12.61 0.29 -14.35
N LEU A 96 13.09 1.05 -13.36
CA LEU A 96 14.37 1.80 -13.36
C LEU A 96 14.91 2.21 -14.75
N GLY A 97 14.24 3.19 -15.37
CA GLY A 97 14.78 4.00 -16.46
C GLY A 97 13.81 4.22 -17.61
N MET A 98 13.66 5.48 -18.04
CA MET A 98 12.88 5.86 -19.24
C MET A 98 13.59 5.48 -20.57
N GLY A 99 14.46 4.46 -20.53
CA GLY A 99 15.35 4.13 -21.64
C GLY A 99 16.53 5.09 -21.78
N PHE A 100 17.09 5.60 -20.68
CA PHE A 100 18.26 6.47 -20.73
C PHE A 100 19.47 5.81 -21.38
N HIS A 101 20.19 6.57 -22.19
CA HIS A 101 21.43 6.16 -22.82
C HIS A 101 22.61 6.54 -21.90
N PRO A 102 23.45 5.58 -21.48
CA PRO A 102 24.50 5.80 -20.47
C PRO A 102 25.56 6.82 -20.90
N ASP A 103 25.87 6.89 -22.19
CA ASP A 103 26.86 7.83 -22.72
C ASP A 103 26.31 9.22 -23.04
N PHE A 104 24.99 9.40 -22.97
CA PHE A 104 24.37 10.71 -23.16
C PHE A 104 24.37 11.47 -21.84
N THR A 105 24.47 12.79 -21.93
CA THR A 105 24.31 13.65 -20.75
C THR A 105 22.89 13.56 -20.19
N GLY A 106 22.67 13.95 -18.94
CA GLY A 106 21.33 14.08 -18.38
C GLY A 106 20.43 14.94 -19.26
N ARG A 107 20.94 16.06 -19.77
CA ARG A 107 20.22 16.94 -20.70
C ARG A 107 19.80 16.23 -22.00
N GLN A 108 20.71 15.51 -22.64
CA GLN A 108 20.39 14.73 -23.85
C GLN A 108 19.36 13.65 -23.56
N ASN A 109 19.46 13.01 -22.39
CA ASN A 109 18.49 12.03 -21.91
C ASN A 109 17.10 12.63 -21.64
N ILE A 110 17.01 13.88 -21.16
CA ILE A 110 15.72 14.59 -21.04
C ILE A 110 15.02 14.66 -22.40
N TYR A 111 15.75 15.05 -23.46
CA TYR A 111 15.18 15.15 -24.81
C TYR A 111 14.73 13.77 -25.32
N MET A 112 15.62 12.78 -25.25
CA MET A 112 15.35 11.44 -25.75
C MET A 112 14.16 10.79 -25.02
N ALA A 113 14.19 10.77 -23.69
CA ALA A 113 13.13 10.17 -22.88
C ALA A 113 11.81 10.94 -23.00
N GLY A 114 11.86 12.28 -23.04
CA GLY A 114 10.69 13.11 -23.25
C GLY A 114 9.99 12.81 -24.58
N GLN A 115 10.76 12.64 -25.66
CA GLN A 115 10.22 12.25 -26.97
C GLN A 115 9.65 10.83 -26.98
N LEU A 116 10.29 9.88 -26.28
CA LEU A 116 9.80 8.49 -26.17
C LEU A 116 8.42 8.42 -25.49
N ILE A 117 8.12 9.32 -24.56
CA ILE A 117 6.80 9.41 -23.91
C ILE A 117 5.83 10.36 -24.66
N GLY A 118 6.20 10.81 -25.86
CA GLY A 118 5.34 11.60 -26.74
C GLY A 118 5.35 13.11 -26.52
N LEU A 119 6.36 13.67 -25.87
CA LEU A 119 6.53 15.12 -25.77
C LEU A 119 7.21 15.68 -27.03
N SER A 120 6.73 16.82 -27.50
CA SER A 120 7.41 17.59 -28.54
C SER A 120 8.66 18.28 -28.00
N VAL A 121 9.64 18.55 -28.86
CA VAL A 121 10.85 19.29 -28.48
C VAL A 121 10.51 20.67 -27.87
N ASN A 122 9.46 21.32 -28.37
CA ASN A 122 8.98 22.61 -27.86
C ASN A 122 8.38 22.52 -26.45
N GLU A 123 7.70 21.41 -26.14
CA GLU A 123 7.22 21.13 -24.77
C GLU A 123 8.39 20.87 -23.83
N ILE A 124 9.38 20.10 -24.26
CA ILE A 124 10.59 19.82 -23.48
C ILE A 124 11.36 21.11 -23.18
N ASN A 125 11.61 21.94 -24.21
CA ASN A 125 12.31 23.23 -24.06
C ASN A 125 11.62 24.17 -23.06
N ARG A 126 10.28 24.19 -23.07
CA ARG A 126 9.51 25.03 -22.13
C ARG A 126 9.61 24.57 -20.69
N ASN A 127 9.79 23.26 -20.45
CA ASN A 127 9.80 22.67 -19.11
C ASN A 127 11.20 22.26 -18.62
N ILE A 128 12.24 22.39 -19.45
CA ILE A 128 13.58 21.86 -19.14
C ILE A 128 14.15 22.37 -17.82
N LYS A 129 13.93 23.66 -17.50
CA LYS A 129 14.36 24.25 -16.22
C LYS A 129 13.67 23.58 -15.03
N GLN A 130 12.34 23.43 -15.11
CA GLN A 130 11.55 22.78 -14.06
C GLN A 130 11.88 21.29 -13.91
N ILE A 131 12.23 20.60 -15.00
CA ILE A 131 12.68 19.21 -14.97
C ILE A 131 13.98 19.11 -14.16
N ILE A 132 14.96 19.95 -14.48
CA ILE A 132 16.27 19.95 -13.83
C ILE A 132 16.12 20.31 -12.35
N GLU A 133 15.40 21.40 -12.05
CA GLU A 133 15.14 21.88 -10.69
C GLU A 133 14.36 20.85 -9.85
N PHE A 134 13.38 20.15 -10.44
CA PHE A 134 12.67 19.11 -9.71
C PHE A 134 13.58 17.94 -9.38
N SER A 135 14.46 17.57 -10.31
CA SER A 135 15.38 16.43 -10.17
C SER A 135 16.52 16.68 -9.17
N GLU A 136 16.86 17.94 -8.87
CA GLU A 136 17.93 18.35 -7.95
C GLU A 136 19.27 17.67 -8.30
N ILE A 137 19.62 17.69 -9.59
CA ILE A 137 20.88 17.16 -10.14
C ILE A 137 21.57 18.18 -11.07
N GLU A 138 21.39 19.47 -10.79
CA GLU A 138 21.89 20.60 -11.57
C GLU A 138 23.38 20.46 -11.92
N GLU A 139 24.19 20.09 -10.94
CA GLU A 139 25.65 19.94 -11.09
C GLU A 139 26.04 18.78 -12.02
N TYR A 140 25.16 17.78 -12.17
CA TYR A 140 25.40 16.57 -12.95
C TYR A 140 24.69 16.59 -14.30
N ILE A 141 23.84 17.57 -14.59
CA ILE A 141 22.93 17.52 -15.74
C ILE A 141 23.66 17.41 -17.09
N ASP A 142 24.83 18.01 -17.18
CA ASP A 142 25.67 18.00 -18.38
C ASP A 142 26.77 16.90 -18.32
N GLN A 143 26.72 16.02 -17.31
CA GLN A 143 27.55 14.81 -17.20
C GLN A 143 26.84 13.59 -17.81
N PRO A 144 27.58 12.60 -18.35
CA PRO A 144 27.02 11.35 -18.84
C PRO A 144 26.24 10.57 -17.77
N VAL A 145 25.07 10.02 -18.11
CA VAL A 145 24.21 9.31 -17.14
C VAL A 145 24.89 8.09 -16.52
N ARG A 146 25.89 7.49 -17.17
CA ARG A 146 26.69 6.39 -16.59
C ARG A 146 27.41 6.74 -15.27
N VAL A 147 27.63 8.03 -14.97
CA VAL A 147 28.21 8.46 -13.69
C VAL A 147 27.17 8.75 -12.61
N TYR A 148 25.88 8.64 -12.93
CA TYR A 148 24.79 8.91 -12.00
C TYR A 148 24.58 7.73 -11.06
N SER A 149 24.28 8.02 -9.80
CA SER A 149 23.74 7.00 -8.90
C SER A 149 22.36 6.53 -9.40
N SER A 150 21.91 5.35 -8.95
CA SER A 150 20.56 4.85 -9.23
C SER A 150 19.48 5.85 -8.80
N GLY A 151 19.66 6.50 -7.64
CA GLY A 151 18.77 7.56 -7.15
C GLY A 151 18.68 8.73 -8.12
N MET A 152 19.81 9.28 -8.58
CA MET A 152 19.82 10.37 -9.56
C MET A 152 19.11 10.01 -10.87
N GLN A 153 19.28 8.78 -11.34
CA GLN A 153 18.58 8.30 -12.54
C GLN A 153 17.07 8.25 -12.33
N VAL A 154 16.60 7.74 -11.20
CA VAL A 154 15.17 7.72 -10.83
C VAL A 154 14.62 9.14 -10.72
N ARG A 155 15.36 10.06 -10.08
CA ARG A 155 14.96 11.46 -9.92
C ARG A 155 14.77 12.14 -11.27
N LEU A 156 15.73 12.00 -12.17
CA LEU A 156 15.62 12.56 -13.51
C LEU A 156 14.48 11.92 -14.31
N ALA A 157 14.36 10.59 -14.26
CA ALA A 157 13.28 9.85 -14.94
C ALA A 157 11.90 10.33 -14.46
N PHE A 158 11.68 10.41 -13.15
CA PHE A 158 10.42 10.92 -12.60
C PHE A 158 10.17 12.37 -13.03
N SER A 159 11.20 13.22 -13.00
CA SER A 159 11.10 14.64 -13.35
C SER A 159 10.68 14.85 -14.80
N VAL A 160 11.24 14.06 -15.73
CA VAL A 160 10.87 14.11 -17.15
C VAL A 160 9.46 13.57 -17.37
N ALA A 161 9.14 12.40 -16.81
CA ALA A 161 7.83 11.77 -16.97
C ALA A 161 6.68 12.60 -16.40
N THR A 162 6.96 13.39 -15.37
CA THR A 162 5.98 14.25 -14.69
C THR A 162 6.16 15.74 -14.99
N ALA A 163 7.00 16.09 -15.98
CA ALA A 163 7.20 17.47 -16.40
C ALA A 163 5.90 18.11 -16.91
N ILE A 164 5.08 17.31 -17.58
CA ILE A 164 3.78 17.69 -18.10
C ILE A 164 2.78 16.66 -17.61
N ARG A 165 1.66 17.14 -17.08
CA ARG A 165 0.57 16.29 -16.58
C ARG A 165 0.13 15.29 -17.67
N PRO A 166 0.18 13.96 -17.41
CA PRO A 166 -0.34 12.96 -18.32
C PRO A 166 -1.83 12.72 -18.12
N ASP A 167 -2.46 12.08 -19.09
CA ASP A 167 -3.85 11.63 -18.97
C ASP A 167 -3.94 10.38 -18.09
N ILE A 168 -2.97 9.48 -18.26
CA ILE A 168 -2.78 8.26 -17.45
C ILE A 168 -1.35 8.27 -16.89
N LEU A 169 -1.22 8.10 -15.58
CA LEU A 169 0.05 7.90 -14.89
C LEU A 169 0.12 6.47 -14.33
N ILE A 170 1.13 5.71 -14.75
CA ILE A 170 1.38 4.36 -14.26
C ILE A 170 2.68 4.37 -13.46
N ILE A 171 2.60 3.89 -12.23
CA ILE A 171 3.71 3.92 -11.28
C ILE A 171 3.95 2.51 -10.76
N ASP A 172 5.17 2.02 -10.96
CA ASP A 172 5.66 0.80 -10.33
C ASP A 172 6.43 1.13 -9.03
N GLU A 173 6.66 0.11 -8.21
CA GLU A 173 7.31 0.15 -6.88
C GLU A 173 8.70 0.81 -6.88
N ALA A 174 9.27 1.04 -8.06
CA ALA A 174 10.56 1.71 -8.29
C ALA A 174 10.64 3.15 -7.76
N LEU A 175 9.51 3.81 -7.44
CA LEU A 175 9.54 5.10 -6.74
C LEU A 175 10.23 5.04 -5.38
N SER A 176 10.27 3.86 -4.74
CA SER A 176 10.88 3.67 -3.42
C SER A 176 12.42 3.64 -3.44
N VAL A 177 13.07 3.78 -4.61
CA VAL A 177 14.54 3.71 -4.77
C VAL A 177 15.23 5.08 -4.57
N GLY A 178 14.46 6.17 -4.40
CA GLY A 178 14.97 7.50 -4.05
C GLY A 178 15.09 7.75 -2.55
N ASP A 179 15.70 8.87 -2.15
CA ASP A 179 15.68 9.34 -0.76
C ASP A 179 14.26 9.74 -0.31
N ALA A 180 14.01 9.70 1.01
CA ALA A 180 12.69 9.95 1.60
C ALA A 180 12.13 11.34 1.26
N TYR A 181 13.00 12.34 1.10
CA TYR A 181 12.58 13.70 0.76
C TYR A 181 12.06 13.78 -0.68
N PHE A 182 12.78 13.19 -1.64
CA PHE A 182 12.34 13.13 -3.03
C PHE A 182 11.10 12.26 -3.23
N GLN A 183 10.97 11.17 -2.46
CA GLN A 183 9.75 10.36 -2.43
C GLN A 183 8.54 11.21 -2.01
N HIS A 184 8.65 11.96 -0.92
CA HIS A 184 7.59 12.86 -0.46
C HIS A 184 7.22 13.89 -1.54
N LYS A 185 8.22 14.56 -2.13
CA LYS A 185 8.03 15.51 -3.24
C LYS A 185 7.32 14.88 -4.45
N SER A 186 7.67 13.63 -4.77
CA SER A 186 7.08 12.86 -5.87
C SER A 186 5.62 12.52 -5.59
N PHE A 187 5.30 12.06 -4.38
CA PHE A 187 3.93 11.76 -3.96
C PHE A 187 3.04 13.00 -3.93
N GLU A 188 3.56 14.15 -3.49
CA GLU A 188 2.82 15.42 -3.57
C GLU A 188 2.49 15.82 -5.02
N ARG A 189 3.43 15.63 -5.96
CA ARG A 189 3.14 15.86 -7.39
C ARG A 189 2.08 14.88 -7.93
N ILE A 190 2.13 13.61 -7.52
CA ILE A 190 1.14 12.60 -7.91
C ILE A 190 -0.25 12.96 -7.39
N ARG A 191 -0.36 13.39 -6.12
CA ARG A 191 -1.63 13.87 -5.52
C ARG A 191 -2.19 15.04 -6.31
N LYS A 192 -1.37 16.05 -6.62
CA LYS A 192 -1.78 17.20 -7.43
C LYS A 192 -2.27 16.78 -8.82
N PHE A 193 -1.65 15.80 -9.46
CA PHE A 193 -2.12 15.29 -10.74
C PHE A 193 -3.47 14.56 -10.61
N LYS A 194 -3.66 13.76 -9.55
CA LYS A 194 -4.94 13.13 -9.24
C LYS A 194 -6.04 14.18 -9.06
N GLU A 195 -5.79 15.22 -8.26
CA GLU A 195 -6.73 16.33 -8.04
C GLU A 195 -7.13 17.05 -9.34
N LEU A 196 -6.19 17.16 -10.28
CA LEU A 196 -6.45 17.75 -11.59
C LEU A 196 -7.21 16.79 -12.54
N GLY A 197 -7.40 15.52 -12.16
CA GLY A 197 -8.15 14.50 -12.89
C GLY A 197 -7.29 13.55 -13.74
N THR A 198 -6.00 13.38 -13.43
CA THR A 198 -5.18 12.33 -14.05
C THR A 198 -5.59 10.97 -13.50
N THR A 199 -5.77 9.99 -14.38
CA THR A 199 -6.03 8.60 -13.98
C THR A 199 -4.73 7.95 -13.53
N LEU A 200 -4.77 7.30 -12.37
CA LEU A 200 -3.59 6.74 -11.74
C LEU A 200 -3.70 5.21 -11.64
N LEU A 201 -2.66 4.51 -12.07
CA LEU A 201 -2.46 3.10 -11.79
C LEU A 201 -1.19 2.94 -10.95
N LEU A 202 -1.35 2.59 -9.68
CA LEU A 202 -0.25 2.46 -8.73
C LEU A 202 -0.03 0.98 -8.38
N VAL A 203 1.20 0.50 -8.52
CA VAL A 203 1.60 -0.84 -8.07
C VAL A 203 2.54 -0.67 -6.90
N SER A 204 2.09 -1.05 -5.72
CA SER A 204 2.86 -0.92 -4.49
C SER A 204 2.44 -1.96 -3.47
N HIS A 205 3.39 -2.35 -2.61
CA HIS A 205 3.10 -3.08 -1.37
C HIS A 205 3.00 -2.13 -0.16
N ASP A 206 3.25 -0.84 -0.35
CA ASP A 206 3.07 0.17 0.70
C ASP A 206 1.58 0.44 0.91
N LYS A 207 1.07 -0.08 2.03
CA LYS A 207 -0.30 0.12 2.51
C LYS A 207 -0.68 1.60 2.58
N GLN A 208 0.23 2.46 3.04
CA GLN A 208 -0.04 3.88 3.28
C GLN A 208 -0.20 4.64 1.96
N ALA A 209 0.66 4.38 0.98
CA ALA A 209 0.54 4.96 -0.35
C ALA A 209 -0.76 4.55 -1.04
N ILE A 210 -1.12 3.26 -0.96
CA ILE A 210 -2.35 2.74 -1.56
C ILE A 210 -3.60 3.34 -0.89
N GLN A 211 -3.65 3.36 0.45
CA GLN A 211 -4.80 3.92 1.18
C GLN A 211 -4.95 5.44 1.01
N SER A 212 -3.84 6.18 0.91
CA SER A 212 -3.90 7.65 0.83
C SER A 212 -4.14 8.19 -0.59
N ILE A 213 -3.85 7.41 -1.62
CA ILE A 213 -3.89 7.89 -3.02
C ILE A 213 -4.95 7.16 -3.85
N CYS A 214 -5.18 5.87 -3.64
CA CYS A 214 -6.09 5.10 -4.48
C CYS A 214 -7.54 5.19 -3.98
N ASP A 215 -8.48 5.29 -4.92
CA ASP A 215 -9.92 5.25 -4.65
C ASP A 215 -10.40 3.80 -4.46
N ARG A 216 -9.73 2.84 -5.12
CA ARG A 216 -9.94 1.41 -4.97
C ARG A 216 -8.67 0.62 -5.28
N ALA A 217 -8.68 -0.68 -4.96
CA ALA A 217 -7.57 -1.57 -5.25
C ALA A 217 -8.03 -2.88 -5.90
N ILE A 218 -7.08 -3.55 -6.54
CA ILE A 218 -7.23 -4.84 -7.20
C ILE A 218 -6.15 -5.78 -6.67
N LEU A 219 -6.56 -6.92 -6.13
CA LEU A 219 -5.67 -8.00 -5.70
C LEU A 219 -5.42 -8.98 -6.83
N ILE A 220 -4.15 -9.13 -7.20
CA ILE A 220 -3.68 -10.15 -8.13
C ILE A 220 -2.97 -11.25 -7.34
N SER A 221 -3.38 -12.51 -7.56
CA SER A 221 -2.69 -13.69 -7.03
C SER A 221 -2.70 -14.81 -8.05
N GLY A 222 -1.59 -15.55 -8.15
CA GLY A 222 -1.45 -16.66 -9.09
C GLY A 222 -1.69 -16.28 -10.58
N GLY A 223 -1.55 -15.00 -10.93
CA GLY A 223 -1.83 -14.49 -12.27
C GLY A 223 -3.29 -14.16 -12.56
N ALA A 224 -4.19 -14.23 -11.58
CA ALA A 224 -5.61 -13.90 -11.73
C ALA A 224 -6.03 -12.75 -10.81
N LYS A 225 -7.11 -12.07 -11.19
CA LYS A 225 -7.78 -11.10 -10.32
C LYS A 225 -8.58 -11.85 -9.26
N VAL A 226 -8.16 -11.74 -8.00
CA VAL A 226 -8.82 -12.41 -6.87
C VAL A 226 -9.93 -11.53 -6.30
N MET A 227 -9.66 -10.24 -6.15
CA MET A 227 -10.56 -9.29 -5.52
C MET A 227 -10.36 -7.90 -6.08
N GLU A 228 -11.43 -7.10 -6.02
CA GLU A 228 -11.45 -5.68 -6.32
C GLU A 228 -12.43 -5.03 -5.34
N GLY A 229 -12.03 -3.91 -4.73
CA GLY A 229 -12.80 -3.28 -3.66
C GLY A 229 -12.09 -2.05 -3.11
N THR A 230 -12.50 -1.59 -1.93
CA THR A 230 -11.80 -0.48 -1.27
C THR A 230 -10.35 -0.87 -0.95
N PRO A 231 -9.42 0.11 -0.86
CA PRO A 231 -8.03 -0.19 -0.52
C PRO A 231 -7.89 -1.00 0.77
N GLU A 232 -8.70 -0.69 1.79
CA GLU A 232 -8.71 -1.35 3.09
C GLU A 232 -9.10 -2.83 2.99
N GLU A 233 -10.27 -3.14 2.42
CA GLU A 233 -10.74 -4.52 2.22
C GLU A 233 -9.70 -5.36 1.46
N VAL A 234 -9.16 -4.82 0.38
CA VAL A 234 -8.19 -5.51 -0.48
C VAL A 234 -6.87 -5.78 0.25
N LEU A 235 -6.41 -4.82 1.07
CA LEU A 235 -5.19 -4.97 1.86
C LEU A 235 -5.36 -5.99 3.00
N ASP A 236 -6.53 -6.06 3.62
CA ASP A 236 -6.82 -7.05 4.65
C ASP A 236 -6.82 -8.47 4.07
N HIS A 237 -7.44 -8.67 2.90
CA HIS A 237 -7.36 -9.93 2.17
C HIS A 237 -5.94 -10.28 1.73
N TYR A 238 -5.15 -9.30 1.29
CA TYR A 238 -3.74 -9.50 0.97
C TYR A 238 -2.92 -9.97 2.17
N ASN A 239 -3.12 -9.37 3.35
CA ASN A 239 -2.45 -9.75 4.58
C ASN A 239 -2.81 -11.18 5.01
N ALA A 240 -4.09 -11.58 4.88
CA ALA A 240 -4.52 -12.94 5.14
C ALA A 240 -3.83 -13.96 4.22
N LEU A 241 -3.71 -13.66 2.92
CA LEU A 241 -3.00 -14.54 1.97
C LEU A 241 -1.51 -14.70 2.29
N ILE A 242 -0.83 -13.64 2.74
CA ILE A 242 0.57 -13.74 3.17
C ILE A 242 0.70 -14.64 4.40
N ALA A 243 -0.24 -14.52 5.35
CA ALA A 243 -0.27 -15.38 6.53
C ALA A 243 -0.42 -16.87 6.15
N ASP A 244 -1.26 -17.18 5.15
CA ASP A 244 -1.48 -18.54 4.64
C ASP A 244 -0.31 -19.10 3.81
N THR A 245 0.47 -18.25 3.12
CA THR A 245 1.57 -18.68 2.23
C THR A 245 2.89 -18.94 3.00
N SER A 246 2.95 -18.57 4.28
CA SER A 246 4.08 -18.88 5.15
C SER A 246 4.09 -20.38 5.47
N PRO A 247 5.22 -21.11 5.40
CA PRO A 247 5.23 -22.55 5.57
C PRO A 247 4.83 -22.93 7.00
N ARG A 248 3.55 -23.23 7.21
CA ARG A 248 3.02 -23.82 8.43
C ARG A 248 2.16 -25.04 8.08
N LYS A 249 2.53 -26.16 8.68
CA LYS A 249 1.73 -27.37 8.77
C LYS A 249 0.52 -27.10 9.69
N THR A 250 -0.62 -26.67 9.16
CA THR A 250 -1.92 -26.73 9.87
C THR A 250 -3.11 -26.51 8.91
N PRO A 251 -4.32 -27.02 9.20
CA PRO A 251 -5.46 -27.09 8.28
C PRO A 251 -6.20 -25.75 8.10
N PRO A 252 -7.06 -25.62 7.06
CA PRO A 252 -7.56 -24.32 6.57
C PRO A 252 -8.53 -23.63 7.54
N VAL A 253 -8.39 -22.30 7.61
CA VAL A 253 -9.30 -21.35 8.29
C VAL A 253 -10.64 -21.32 7.56
N LYS A 254 -11.75 -21.48 8.29
CA LYS A 254 -13.09 -21.20 7.78
C LYS A 254 -13.34 -19.70 7.87
N VAL A 255 -13.57 -19.04 6.75
CA VAL A 255 -14.19 -17.71 6.70
C VAL A 255 -15.63 -17.89 7.19
N VAL A 256 -15.95 -17.35 8.35
CA VAL A 256 -17.33 -17.29 8.85
C VAL A 256 -17.94 -16.00 8.34
N ASP A 257 -19.13 -16.09 7.74
CA ASP A 257 -19.88 -14.97 7.18
C ASP A 257 -20.04 -13.81 8.19
N PRO A 258 -20.11 -12.55 7.75
CA PRO A 258 -20.26 -11.40 8.62
C PRO A 258 -21.55 -11.49 9.44
N VAL A 259 -21.40 -11.61 10.76
CA VAL A 259 -22.50 -11.49 11.71
C VAL A 259 -22.87 -10.00 11.81
N VAL A 260 -23.99 -9.64 11.19
CA VAL A 260 -24.64 -8.35 11.39
C VAL A 260 -25.20 -8.33 12.81
N SER A 261 -24.49 -7.71 13.76
CA SER A 261 -25.05 -7.40 15.07
C SER A 261 -25.86 -6.11 14.97
N GLU A 262 -27.19 -6.25 15.13
CA GLU A 262 -28.13 -5.14 15.19
C GLU A 262 -27.94 -4.34 16.49
N ASN A 263 -27.12 -3.30 16.45
CA ASN A 263 -27.28 -2.17 17.36
C ASN A 263 -27.74 -0.94 16.57
N LYS A 264 -29.06 -0.73 16.59
CA LYS A 264 -29.75 0.44 16.08
C LYS A 264 -29.24 1.69 16.80
N LYS A 265 -28.26 2.39 16.24
CA LYS A 265 -28.19 3.87 16.29
C LYS A 265 -27.19 4.58 15.36
N ASP A 266 -26.33 3.89 14.61
CA ASP A 266 -25.53 4.54 13.56
C ASP A 266 -25.44 3.68 12.30
N LYS A 267 -26.20 4.05 11.27
CA LYS A 267 -26.36 3.27 10.04
C LYS A 267 -25.25 3.47 8.99
N ASN A 268 -24.08 4.01 9.33
CA ASN A 268 -23.06 4.34 8.33
C ASN A 268 -21.58 4.09 8.72
N LYS A 269 -21.29 3.21 9.67
CA LYS A 269 -19.93 2.70 9.90
C LYS A 269 -19.93 1.18 9.93
N VAL A 270 -19.42 0.55 8.86
CA VAL A 270 -19.10 -0.87 8.86
C VAL A 270 -17.89 -1.05 9.77
N GLN A 271 -18.09 -1.51 11.01
CA GLN A 271 -16.99 -1.93 11.87
C GLN A 271 -16.53 -3.33 11.42
N LEU A 272 -15.35 -3.40 10.82
CA LEU A 272 -14.75 -4.66 10.39
C LEU A 272 -14.14 -5.37 11.60
N THR A 273 -14.67 -6.54 11.93
CA THR A 273 -14.10 -7.45 12.92
C THR A 273 -13.61 -8.71 12.19
N SER A 274 -12.35 -9.11 12.41
CA SER A 274 -11.75 -10.31 11.84
C SER A 274 -11.04 -11.14 12.91
N GLY A 275 -10.62 -12.37 12.60
CA GLY A 275 -10.02 -13.30 13.56
C GLY A 275 -10.73 -14.66 13.61
N THR A 276 -10.18 -15.62 14.35
CA THR A 276 -10.79 -16.96 14.47
C THR A 276 -12.06 -16.98 15.32
N GLY A 277 -12.33 -15.92 16.09
CA GLY A 277 -13.50 -15.83 16.98
C GLY A 277 -13.31 -16.56 18.31
N GLU A 278 -12.11 -17.10 18.57
CA GLU A 278 -11.76 -17.75 19.85
C GLU A 278 -11.71 -16.75 21.02
N VAL A 279 -11.57 -15.45 20.70
CA VAL A 279 -11.61 -14.36 21.67
C VAL A 279 -12.65 -13.34 21.20
N GLU A 280 -13.52 -12.94 22.11
CA GLU A 280 -14.52 -11.90 21.89
C GLU A 280 -14.20 -10.66 22.73
N LEU A 281 -14.34 -9.47 22.14
CA LEU A 281 -14.26 -8.21 22.88
C LEU A 281 -15.62 -7.88 23.48
N ILE A 282 -15.73 -7.97 24.81
CA ILE A 282 -16.96 -7.71 25.57
C ILE A 282 -17.15 -6.20 25.78
N ASN A 283 -16.10 -5.50 26.21
CA ASN A 283 -16.17 -4.08 26.49
C ASN A 283 -14.86 -3.39 26.13
N ILE A 284 -14.95 -2.11 25.74
CA ILE A 284 -13.82 -1.24 25.53
C ILE A 284 -14.20 0.20 25.90
N ALA A 285 -13.34 0.90 26.64
CA ALA A 285 -13.51 2.29 26.99
C ALA A 285 -12.16 3.01 27.07
N LEU A 286 -12.18 4.30 26.79
CA LEU A 286 -11.08 5.22 27.10
C LEU A 286 -11.53 6.09 28.25
N THR A 287 -10.76 6.12 29.34
CA THR A 287 -11.08 6.90 30.55
C THR A 287 -9.96 7.86 30.92
N ASP A 288 -10.31 8.88 31.70
CA ASP A 288 -9.33 9.68 32.43
C ASP A 288 -8.83 8.96 33.70
N ASP A 289 -8.05 9.67 34.51
CA ASP A 289 -7.50 9.21 35.78
C ASP A 289 -8.55 9.11 36.91
N GLU A 290 -9.71 9.72 36.74
CA GLU A 290 -10.88 9.62 37.63
C GLU A 290 -11.87 8.53 37.18
N ASP A 291 -11.47 7.67 36.24
CA ASP A 291 -12.28 6.58 35.65
C ASP A 291 -13.53 7.06 34.91
N ARG A 292 -13.55 8.32 34.46
CA ARG A 292 -14.62 8.86 33.63
C ARG A 292 -14.33 8.57 32.18
N GLN A 293 -15.34 8.07 31.44
CA GLN A 293 -15.21 7.85 30.01
C GLN A 293 -15.03 9.18 29.27
N ILE A 294 -14.05 9.23 28.37
CA ILE A 294 -13.68 10.44 27.63
C ILE A 294 -13.64 10.18 26.12
N GLU A 295 -14.14 11.14 25.35
CA GLU A 295 -14.03 11.19 23.87
C GLU A 295 -13.11 12.33 23.40
N VAL A 296 -12.79 13.26 24.32
CA VAL A 296 -11.87 14.37 24.10
C VAL A 296 -10.73 14.23 25.10
N VAL A 297 -9.52 14.22 24.57
CA VAL A 297 -8.26 14.05 25.29
C VAL A 297 -7.46 15.33 25.11
N LYS A 298 -6.82 15.82 26.17
CA LYS A 298 -5.86 16.91 26.03
C LYS A 298 -4.47 16.37 25.69
N VAL A 299 -3.69 17.10 24.91
CA VAL A 299 -2.25 16.81 24.74
C VAL A 299 -1.62 16.61 26.12
N GLY A 300 -0.83 15.55 26.29
CA GLY A 300 -0.14 15.20 27.54
C GLY A 300 -1.02 14.61 28.65
N GLN A 301 -2.36 14.62 28.50
CA GLN A 301 -3.27 14.04 29.49
C GLN A 301 -2.99 12.55 29.65
N THR A 302 -2.97 12.06 30.89
CA THR A 302 -2.90 10.62 31.14
C THR A 302 -4.26 9.99 30.83
N VAL A 303 -4.25 8.98 29.98
CA VAL A 303 -5.45 8.24 29.57
C VAL A 303 -5.30 6.76 29.92
N VAL A 304 -6.42 6.09 30.15
CA VAL A 304 -6.48 4.65 30.40
C VAL A 304 -7.39 4.00 29.36
N LEU A 305 -6.82 3.16 28.51
CA LEU A 305 -7.57 2.29 27.62
C LEU A 305 -7.92 1.00 28.38
N LYS A 306 -9.20 0.83 28.69
CA LYS A 306 -9.75 -0.34 29.38
C LYS A 306 -10.44 -1.24 28.37
N LEU A 307 -10.18 -2.54 28.43
CA LEU A 307 -10.89 -3.51 27.60
C LEU A 307 -11.06 -4.84 28.31
N THR A 308 -12.16 -5.50 28.03
CA THR A 308 -12.48 -6.82 28.58
C THR A 308 -12.76 -7.77 27.43
N VAL A 309 -12.10 -8.94 27.47
CA VAL A 309 -12.27 -10.00 26.48
C VAL A 309 -12.78 -11.28 27.14
N LEU A 310 -13.47 -12.11 26.36
CA LEU A 310 -13.92 -13.44 26.74
C LEU A 310 -13.24 -14.48 25.83
N ALA A 311 -12.63 -15.50 26.43
CA ALA A 311 -12.06 -16.63 25.69
C ALA A 311 -13.11 -17.73 25.50
N HIS A 312 -13.47 -18.07 24.27
CA HIS A 312 -14.45 -19.13 23.96
C HIS A 312 -13.83 -20.54 23.94
N GLU A 313 -12.50 -20.61 23.92
CA GLU A 313 -11.71 -21.85 23.93
C GLU A 313 -10.50 -21.72 24.87
N VAL A 314 -9.86 -22.84 25.18
CA VAL A 314 -8.61 -22.84 25.95
C VAL A 314 -7.48 -22.29 25.07
N LEU A 315 -6.81 -21.23 25.52
CA LEU A 315 -5.72 -20.57 24.81
C LEU A 315 -4.39 -20.82 25.52
N LYS A 316 -3.43 -21.39 24.79
CA LYS A 316 -2.07 -21.57 25.32
C LYS A 316 -1.40 -20.25 25.65
N GLU A 317 -1.69 -19.22 24.87
CA GLU A 317 -1.08 -17.91 24.95
C GLU A 317 -2.09 -16.87 24.46
N LEU A 318 -2.28 -15.80 25.24
CA LEU A 318 -3.10 -14.65 24.90
C LEU A 318 -2.30 -13.35 25.04
N VAL A 319 -2.17 -12.67 23.91
CA VAL A 319 -1.55 -11.35 23.78
C VAL A 319 -2.61 -10.37 23.30
N ILE A 320 -2.72 -9.24 23.98
CA ILE A 320 -3.61 -8.13 23.60
C ILE A 320 -2.74 -6.97 23.11
N GLY A 321 -3.06 -6.48 21.92
CA GLY A 321 -2.45 -5.30 21.32
C GLY A 321 -3.48 -4.21 21.03
N TYR A 322 -2.98 -2.98 20.97
CA TYR A 322 -3.72 -1.84 20.47
C TYR A 322 -2.86 -1.00 19.54
N VAL A 323 -3.50 -0.35 18.58
CA VAL A 323 -2.88 0.60 17.65
C VAL A 323 -3.71 1.88 17.62
N ILE A 324 -3.07 3.01 17.85
CA ILE A 324 -3.63 4.34 17.67
C ILE A 324 -3.37 4.77 16.23
N LYS A 325 -4.43 5.18 15.52
CA LYS A 325 -4.37 5.66 14.14
C LYS A 325 -4.90 7.08 14.04
N ASP A 326 -4.35 7.89 13.12
CA ASP A 326 -4.92 9.20 12.78
C ASP A 326 -6.19 9.09 11.90
N ARG A 327 -6.80 10.25 11.59
CA ARG A 327 -7.98 10.34 10.71
C ARG A 327 -7.79 9.79 9.29
N TYR A 328 -6.55 9.59 8.86
CA TYR A 328 -6.19 9.03 7.55
C TYR A 328 -5.84 7.53 7.65
N GLY A 329 -5.97 6.93 8.83
CA GLY A 329 -5.65 5.52 9.07
C GLY A 329 -4.16 5.24 9.29
N ARG A 330 -3.31 6.27 9.41
CA ARG A 330 -1.87 6.09 9.65
C ARG A 330 -1.63 5.68 11.10
N GLU A 331 -0.80 4.68 11.30
CA GLU A 331 -0.41 4.21 12.63
C GLU A 331 0.50 5.24 13.30
N ILE A 332 0.05 5.75 14.45
CA ILE A 332 0.76 6.74 15.26
C ILE A 332 1.55 6.04 16.36
N PHE A 333 0.94 5.03 16.98
CA PHE A 333 1.56 4.23 18.01
C PHE A 333 0.90 2.85 18.04
N GLY A 334 1.67 1.80 18.29
CA GLY A 334 1.15 0.45 18.45
C GLY A 334 1.99 -0.35 19.42
N THR A 335 1.34 -1.14 20.26
CA THR A 335 2.03 -2.03 21.19
C THR A 335 1.16 -3.21 21.59
N ASN A 336 1.71 -4.14 22.35
CA ASN A 336 0.98 -5.30 22.86
C ASN A 336 1.57 -5.81 24.18
N THR A 337 0.81 -6.67 24.88
CA THR A 337 1.21 -7.21 26.18
C THR A 337 2.46 -8.10 26.11
N HIS A 338 2.79 -8.68 24.93
CA HIS A 338 3.99 -9.48 24.75
C HIS A 338 5.26 -8.64 24.92
N TYR A 339 5.32 -7.45 24.31
CA TYR A 339 6.48 -6.56 24.45
C TYR A 339 6.73 -6.06 25.87
N PHE A 340 5.75 -6.19 26.76
CA PHE A 340 5.87 -5.86 28.19
C PHE A 340 6.02 -7.09 29.09
N ASN A 341 6.23 -8.30 28.53
CA ASN A 341 6.26 -9.56 29.27
C ASN A 341 4.99 -9.77 30.13
N LYS A 342 3.83 -9.33 29.62
CA LYS A 342 2.50 -9.46 30.23
C LYS A 342 1.58 -10.38 29.42
N THR A 343 2.17 -11.29 28.65
CA THR A 343 1.45 -12.38 28.00
C THR A 343 0.76 -13.26 29.03
N LEU A 344 -0.50 -13.58 28.81
CA LEU A 344 -1.19 -14.60 29.61
C LEU A 344 -1.01 -15.97 28.97
N LEU A 345 -0.77 -16.98 29.80
CA LEU A 345 -0.61 -18.37 29.38
C LEU A 345 -1.74 -19.21 29.95
N ASP A 346 -2.11 -20.27 29.25
CA ASP A 346 -3.09 -21.27 29.70
C ASP A 346 -4.44 -20.65 30.13
N VAL A 347 -4.94 -19.69 29.34
CA VAL A 347 -6.26 -19.07 29.52
C VAL A 347 -7.34 -20.12 29.30
N GLN A 348 -8.27 -20.23 30.24
CA GLN A 348 -9.32 -21.24 30.22
C GLN A 348 -10.48 -20.82 29.35
N LYS A 349 -11.25 -21.83 28.91
CA LYS A 349 -12.52 -21.59 28.21
C LYS A 349 -13.50 -20.87 29.14
N ASP A 350 -14.25 -19.93 28.56
CA ASP A 350 -15.24 -19.05 29.19
C ASP A 350 -14.63 -18.08 30.23
N GLU A 351 -13.29 -17.92 30.23
CA GLU A 351 -12.59 -16.99 31.11
C GLU A 351 -12.71 -15.55 30.57
N GLN A 352 -13.06 -14.63 31.47
CA GLN A 352 -13.16 -13.20 31.16
C GLN A 352 -11.93 -12.47 31.72
N ILE A 353 -11.22 -11.75 30.85
CA ILE A 353 -9.96 -11.08 31.17
C ILE A 353 -10.08 -9.59 30.91
N SER A 354 -9.70 -8.78 31.89
CA SER A 354 -9.68 -7.32 31.79
C SER A 354 -8.24 -6.79 31.69
N TYR A 355 -8.03 -5.84 30.78
CA TYR A 355 -6.77 -5.16 30.56
C TYR A 355 -6.94 -3.66 30.71
N GLU A 356 -5.93 -3.01 31.31
CA GLU A 356 -5.84 -1.56 31.41
C GLU A 356 -4.48 -1.10 30.88
N PHE A 357 -4.48 -0.27 29.83
CA PHE A 357 -3.30 0.36 29.27
C PHE A 357 -3.31 1.84 29.63
N LYS A 358 -2.48 2.22 30.61
CA LYS A 358 -2.32 3.62 31.04
C LYS A 358 -1.15 4.26 30.31
N PHE A 359 -1.37 5.38 29.63
CA PHE A 359 -0.33 6.09 28.89
C PHE A 359 -0.58 7.61 28.85
N PRO A 360 0.47 8.44 28.74
CA PRO A 360 0.30 9.86 28.46
C PRO A 360 -0.06 10.05 26.98
N ALA A 361 -1.11 10.82 26.70
CA ALA A 361 -1.51 11.20 25.35
C ALA A 361 -0.59 12.31 24.80
N ASN A 362 0.70 12.02 24.66
CA ASN A 362 1.72 12.90 24.06
C ASN A 362 1.59 12.95 22.53
N ILE A 363 0.36 13.11 22.05
CA ILE A 363 -0.03 13.07 20.64
C ILE A 363 -0.52 14.48 20.26
N GLY A 364 -0.29 14.89 19.02
CA GLY A 364 -0.72 16.19 18.49
C GLY A 364 -2.24 16.35 18.39
N GLU A 365 -2.69 17.58 18.08
CA GLU A 365 -4.11 17.85 17.86
C GLU A 365 -4.66 17.08 16.66
N GLY A 366 -5.87 16.52 16.81
CA GLY A 366 -6.51 15.81 15.71
C GLY A 366 -7.51 14.75 16.14
N ASN A 367 -8.10 14.08 15.14
CA ASN A 367 -8.99 12.95 15.37
C ASN A 367 -8.24 11.64 15.24
N TYR A 368 -8.43 10.76 16.21
CA TYR A 368 -7.72 9.49 16.33
C TYR A 368 -8.71 8.34 16.55
N SER A 369 -8.24 7.14 16.27
CA SER A 369 -8.96 5.91 16.58
C SER A 369 -8.04 4.88 17.22
N VAL A 370 -8.60 3.97 18.00
CA VAL A 370 -7.91 2.80 18.56
C VAL A 370 -8.44 1.55 17.88
N SER A 371 -7.54 0.75 17.32
CA SER A 371 -7.83 -0.62 16.87
C SER A 371 -7.28 -1.61 17.88
N ILE A 372 -7.99 -2.70 18.14
CA ILE A 372 -7.60 -3.74 19.13
C ILE A 372 -7.37 -5.06 18.42
N ALA A 373 -6.42 -5.84 18.94
CA ALA A 373 -6.27 -7.21 18.50
C ALA A 373 -5.85 -8.17 19.61
N ALA A 374 -6.37 -9.39 19.55
CA ALA A 374 -6.02 -10.52 20.40
C ALA A 374 -5.32 -11.58 19.56
N HIS A 375 -4.14 -12.03 19.98
CA HIS A 375 -3.32 -12.94 19.20
C HIS A 375 -2.39 -13.80 20.05
N MET A 376 -1.72 -14.75 19.41
CA MET A 376 -0.62 -15.53 19.96
C MET A 376 0.73 -14.92 19.54
N GLY A 377 1.77 -15.00 20.39
CA GLY A 377 3.12 -14.53 20.09
C GLY A 377 3.29 -13.01 20.00
N SER A 378 4.46 -12.56 19.52
CA SER A 378 4.85 -11.14 19.48
C SER A 378 4.08 -10.28 18.48
N SER A 379 3.35 -10.89 17.54
CA SER A 379 2.53 -10.22 16.53
C SER A 379 1.35 -11.08 16.10
N HIS A 380 0.36 -10.48 15.44
CA HIS A 380 -0.84 -11.16 14.92
C HIS A 380 -0.53 -12.25 13.87
N VAL A 381 0.72 -12.35 13.41
CA VAL A 381 1.19 -13.30 12.38
C VAL A 381 1.18 -14.74 12.88
N VAL A 382 1.26 -14.99 14.20
CA VAL A 382 1.29 -16.36 14.73
C VAL A 382 -0.10 -16.97 14.81
N LYS A 383 -1.08 -16.28 15.40
CA LYS A 383 -2.50 -16.66 15.39
C LYS A 383 -3.31 -15.43 15.77
N ASN A 384 -4.28 -15.03 14.97
CA ASN A 384 -5.14 -13.88 15.24
C ASN A 384 -6.51 -14.37 15.72
N PHE A 385 -6.79 -14.18 17.01
CA PHE A 385 -8.07 -14.56 17.61
C PHE A 385 -9.15 -13.52 17.30
N LEU A 386 -8.77 -12.25 17.35
CA LEU A 386 -9.64 -11.10 17.14
C LEU A 386 -8.82 -9.92 16.62
N TRP A 387 -9.36 -9.22 15.64
CA TRP A 387 -8.97 -7.88 15.23
C TRP A 387 -10.24 -7.05 15.10
N LYS A 388 -10.32 -5.92 15.80
CA LYS A 388 -11.41 -4.97 15.70
C LYS A 388 -10.84 -3.63 15.28
N ASP A 389 -11.13 -3.23 14.04
CA ASP A 389 -10.71 -1.93 13.54
C ASP A 389 -11.63 -0.82 14.06
N VAL A 390 -11.04 0.34 14.37
CA VAL A 390 -11.77 1.52 14.87
C VAL A 390 -12.69 1.17 16.06
N ALA A 391 -12.14 0.49 17.06
CA ALA A 391 -12.85 0.09 18.28
C ALA A 391 -13.27 1.29 19.13
N ILE A 392 -12.45 2.35 19.17
CA ILE A 392 -12.75 3.66 19.80
C ILE A 392 -12.32 4.78 18.86
N VAL A 393 -13.03 5.90 18.91
CA VAL A 393 -12.62 7.18 18.29
C VAL A 393 -12.53 8.24 19.39
N PHE A 394 -11.51 9.08 19.34
CA PHE A 394 -11.34 10.20 20.26
C PHE A 394 -10.66 11.39 19.57
N ASN A 395 -10.86 12.59 20.10
CA ASN A 395 -10.27 13.83 19.60
C ASN A 395 -9.21 14.33 20.59
N VAL A 396 -8.06 14.78 20.08
CA VAL A 396 -7.01 15.40 20.87
C VAL A 396 -7.00 16.90 20.64
N ILE A 397 -7.01 17.68 21.73
CA ILE A 397 -6.94 19.14 21.72
C ILE A 397 -5.73 19.65 22.51
N ASN A 398 -5.10 20.74 22.06
CA ASN A 398 -4.06 21.41 22.83
C ASN A 398 -4.67 22.58 23.61
N ALA A 399 -4.97 22.34 24.87
CA ALA A 399 -5.50 23.37 25.77
C ALA A 399 -4.42 23.98 26.69
N ASP A 400 -3.38 23.21 27.00
CA ASP A 400 -2.51 23.46 28.15
C ASP A 400 -1.03 23.72 27.77
N TYR A 401 -0.62 23.49 26.50
CA TYR A 401 0.78 23.61 26.05
C TYR A 401 1.00 24.66 24.95
N GLU A 402 2.25 25.06 24.73
CA GLU A 402 2.64 25.93 23.63
C GLU A 402 2.25 25.35 22.26
N THR A 403 2.10 26.21 21.25
CA THR A 403 1.77 25.79 19.89
C THR A 403 2.89 24.94 19.30
N PHE A 404 2.55 23.77 18.76
CA PHE A 404 3.45 22.88 18.03
C PHE A 404 2.75 22.30 16.81
N ILE A 405 3.53 21.72 15.90
CA ILE A 405 3.04 21.05 14.69
C ILE A 405 3.53 19.61 14.71
N GLY A 406 2.68 18.67 14.28
CA GLY A 406 3.02 17.27 14.12
C GLY A 406 2.12 16.36 14.94
N SER A 407 2.46 15.07 14.99
CA SER A 407 1.68 14.03 15.66
C SER A 407 2.13 13.74 17.08
N SER A 408 3.24 14.32 17.55
CA SER A 408 3.85 13.98 18.83
C SER A 408 4.22 15.24 19.61
N TRP A 409 3.91 15.25 20.90
CA TRP A 409 4.35 16.29 21.82
C TRP A 409 5.76 15.97 22.34
N ILE A 410 6.74 16.75 21.89
CA ILE A 410 8.17 16.60 22.23
C ILE A 410 8.72 17.99 22.57
N PRO A 411 8.48 18.51 23.79
CA PRO A 411 8.87 19.87 24.15
C PRO A 411 10.39 20.05 24.16
N PRO A 412 10.95 21.06 23.48
CA PRO A 412 12.38 21.37 23.53
C PRO A 412 12.75 22.16 24.78
N ILE A 413 13.99 22.01 25.25
CA ILE A 413 14.63 22.95 26.17
C ILE A 413 15.39 23.97 25.32
N ILE A 414 15.03 25.25 25.42
CA ILE A 414 15.62 26.32 24.59
C ILE A 414 16.59 27.14 25.45
N GLU A 415 17.88 27.06 25.14
CA GLU A 415 18.92 27.93 25.68
C GLU A 415 19.39 28.89 24.59
N CYS A 416 19.42 30.20 24.87
CA CYS A 416 19.87 31.22 23.93
C CYS A 416 21.00 32.03 24.57
N SER A 417 22.23 31.89 24.05
CA SER A 417 23.37 32.74 24.39
C SER A 417 23.65 33.73 23.25
N ARG A 418 24.11 34.94 23.59
CA ARG A 418 24.51 35.96 22.61
C ARG A 418 26.00 35.93 22.35
#